data_AF-E6RGA1-F1
#
_entry.id   AF-E6RGA1-F1
#
_cell.length_a   1.000
_cell.length_b   1.000
_cell.length_c   1.000
_cell.angle_alpha   90.00
_cell.angle_beta   90.00
_cell.angle_gamma   90.00
#
_symmetry.space_group_name_H-M   'P 1'
#
loop_
_entity.id
_entity.type
_entity.pdbx_description
1 polymer ?
#
loop_
_entity_poly.entity_id
_entity_poly.type
_entity_poly.pdbx_seq_one_letter_code
_entity_poly.pdbx_strand_id
1 'polypeptide(L)'
;MMKQRSVDITHCVAFYFTTSIPPQESTAYITYALSALPPAQHAVFARIQASIRSLAHIYHFQIRKALFNKLIHETSTSDFRPTFSETPSQNVFNVTERRARLSMFISTWCGKEKSELFPFFHGLYGVLYIQSQSSRMGVDDGEHQVVWEIDDAVFQESGGSAFMYDAILILKNVLNFDIHTTYNDIEDQDIYRPIIIQWLPRITHPSQPLAPFSHLPDVTGQGVPSHPMNSLCNHSSPSTDNQLLFEDPHAPEMIKLNCQHVFIDSAGIYTSNDGELAVLETKLNKPCFRSWEFPSAIGNEEILDLMSLFPRVISQKPKPHFVQLDPEAIADQQYHGHTPNISYQAASQKVAIFGTGRIWVGLNKRSAGWKGSWWFRFKHWWCWLFGLV
;
A
#
# COMPACT_ATOMS: atom_id res chain seq x y z
N MET A 1 -15.12 16.30 34.85
CA MET A 1 -15.26 16.00 33.40
C MET A 1 -13.96 16.13 32.62
N MET A 2 -13.17 17.20 32.77
CA MET A 2 -11.88 17.35 32.03
C MET A 2 -10.88 16.21 32.31
N LYS A 3 -10.75 15.76 33.57
CA LYS A 3 -9.85 14.64 33.93
C LYS A 3 -10.23 13.31 33.25
N GLN A 4 -11.53 13.00 33.18
CA GLN A 4 -12.01 11.78 32.52
C GLN A 4 -11.74 11.80 31.01
N ARG A 5 -12.02 12.93 30.37
CA ARG A 5 -11.76 13.12 28.93
C ARG A 5 -10.28 12.95 28.58
N SER A 6 -9.38 13.44 29.43
CA SER A 6 -7.93 13.27 29.26
C SER A 6 -7.55 11.78 29.30
N VAL A 7 -8.07 11.02 30.26
CA VAL A 7 -7.84 9.57 30.37
C VAL A 7 -8.39 8.81 29.15
N ASP A 8 -9.60 9.15 28.69
CA ASP A 8 -10.21 8.56 27.49
C ASP A 8 -9.32 8.74 26.24
N ILE A 9 -8.79 9.95 26.06
CA ILE A 9 -7.90 10.30 24.94
C ILE A 9 -6.60 9.50 25.02
N THR A 10 -5.95 9.47 26.19
CA THR A 10 -4.69 8.76 26.38
C THR A 10 -4.80 7.29 26.01
N HIS A 11 -5.83 6.60 26.49
CA HIS A 11 -6.03 5.19 26.17
C HIS A 11 -6.39 4.95 24.70
N CYS A 12 -7.19 5.83 24.10
CA CYS A 12 -7.50 5.72 22.66
C CYS A 12 -6.26 5.96 21.79
N VAL A 13 -5.43 6.96 22.10
CA VAL A 13 -4.19 7.24 21.36
C VAL A 13 -3.23 6.05 21.48
N ALA A 14 -2.99 5.57 22.70
CA ALA A 14 -2.14 4.41 22.94
C ALA A 14 -2.67 3.14 22.25
N PHE A 15 -3.99 3.00 22.09
CA PHE A 15 -4.56 1.86 21.39
C PHE A 15 -4.44 1.96 19.87
N TYR A 16 -4.71 3.12 19.26
CA TYR A 16 -4.79 3.26 17.80
C TYR A 16 -3.46 3.59 17.12
N PHE A 17 -2.53 4.25 17.81
CA PHE A 17 -1.22 4.60 17.24
C PHE A 17 -0.18 3.48 17.38
N THR A 18 -0.44 2.44 18.18
CA THR A 18 0.41 1.24 18.25
C THR A 18 0.10 0.33 17.06
N THR A 19 1.12 0.02 16.25
CA THR A 19 1.01 -0.81 15.04
C THR A 19 1.00 -2.31 15.32
N SER A 20 1.51 -2.72 16.49
CA SER A 20 1.63 -4.11 16.92
C SER A 20 0.49 -4.49 17.87
N ILE A 21 0.82 -4.83 19.12
CA ILE A 21 -0.14 -5.23 20.15
C ILE A 21 -0.44 -4.00 21.01
N PRO A 22 -1.69 -3.50 21.04
CA PRO A 22 -2.02 -2.35 21.87
C PRO A 22 -1.82 -2.69 23.36
N PRO A 23 -1.44 -1.70 24.19
CA PRO A 23 -1.25 -1.93 25.62
C PRO A 23 -2.47 -2.57 26.28
N GLN A 24 -2.25 -3.59 27.11
CA GLN A 24 -3.33 -4.34 27.78
C GLN A 24 -4.23 -3.40 28.60
N GLU A 25 -3.64 -2.41 29.27
CA GLU A 25 -4.37 -1.41 30.05
C GLU A 25 -5.34 -0.60 29.18
N SER A 26 -4.89 -0.11 28.02
CA SER A 26 -5.74 0.64 27.08
C SER A 26 -6.83 -0.23 26.46
N THR A 27 -6.52 -1.49 26.16
CA THR A 27 -7.49 -2.46 25.65
C THR A 27 -8.59 -2.74 26.68
N ALA A 28 -8.20 -2.99 27.93
CA ALA A 28 -9.12 -3.21 29.04
C ALA A 28 -9.98 -1.96 29.31
N TYR A 29 -9.36 -0.78 29.31
CA TYR A 29 -10.03 0.49 29.51
C TYR A 29 -11.10 0.76 28.45
N ILE A 30 -10.77 0.63 27.16
CA ILE A 30 -11.73 0.85 26.07
C ILE A 30 -12.89 -0.14 26.18
N THR A 31 -12.61 -1.40 26.49
CA THR A 31 -13.65 -2.44 26.68
C THR A 31 -14.59 -2.10 27.84
N TYR A 32 -14.03 -1.63 28.96
CA TYR A 32 -14.80 -1.14 30.10
C TYR A 32 -15.65 0.07 29.72
N ALA A 33 -15.05 1.06 29.05
CA ALA A 33 -15.74 2.29 28.65
C ALA A 33 -16.94 2.00 27.72
N LEU A 34 -16.80 1.06 26.79
CA LEU A 34 -17.88 0.67 25.87
C LEU A 34 -19.01 -0.13 26.56
N SER A 35 -18.70 -0.84 27.64
CA SER A 35 -19.68 -1.73 28.30
C SER A 35 -20.35 -1.12 29.53
N ALA A 36 -19.67 -0.22 30.25
CA ALA A 36 -20.09 0.25 31.57
C ALA A 36 -20.49 1.73 31.62
N LEU A 37 -20.17 2.53 30.60
CA LEU A 37 -20.53 3.96 30.61
C LEU A 37 -22.04 4.17 30.39
N PRO A 38 -22.65 5.15 31.08
CA PRO A 38 -24.01 5.59 30.79
C PRO A 38 -24.15 6.07 29.33
N PRO A 39 -25.34 5.96 28.69
CA PRO A 39 -25.53 6.25 27.28
C PRO A 39 -25.00 7.61 26.80
N ALA A 40 -25.18 8.67 27.60
CA ALA A 40 -24.69 10.01 27.27
C ALA A 40 -23.16 10.09 27.24
N GLN A 41 -22.48 9.39 28.16
CA GLN A 41 -21.01 9.33 28.22
C GLN A 41 -20.45 8.39 27.16
N HIS A 42 -21.14 7.28 26.90
CA HIS A 42 -20.80 6.35 25.82
C HIS A 42 -20.79 7.06 24.46
N ALA A 43 -21.79 7.89 24.15
CA ALA A 43 -21.82 8.65 22.91
C ALA A 43 -20.65 9.63 22.77
N VAL A 44 -20.22 10.27 23.86
CA VAL A 44 -19.04 11.16 23.87
C VAL A 44 -17.76 10.36 23.66
N PHE A 45 -17.60 9.25 24.38
CA PHE A 45 -16.45 8.37 24.26
C PHE A 45 -16.34 7.77 22.85
N ALA A 46 -17.44 7.31 22.25
CA ALA A 46 -17.47 6.78 20.89
C ALA A 46 -17.03 7.81 19.84
N ARG A 47 -17.39 9.09 20.00
CA ARG A 47 -16.91 10.18 19.14
C ARG A 47 -15.41 10.41 19.28
N ILE A 48 -14.89 10.43 20.52
CA ILE A 48 -13.45 10.53 20.80
C ILE A 48 -12.71 9.38 20.12
N GLN A 49 -13.19 8.16 20.31
CA GLN A 49 -12.61 6.95 19.75
C GLN A 49 -12.61 6.98 18.21
N ALA A 50 -13.71 7.41 17.58
CA ALA A 50 -13.81 7.52 16.12
C ALA A 50 -12.85 8.58 15.55
N SER A 51 -12.78 9.74 16.18
CA SER A 51 -11.87 10.83 15.79
C SER A 51 -10.41 10.40 15.88
N ILE A 52 -10.00 9.79 17.00
CA ILE A 52 -8.62 9.31 17.19
C ILE A 52 -8.30 8.17 16.22
N ARG A 53 -9.25 7.26 15.97
CA ARG A 53 -9.07 6.17 15.00
C ARG A 53 -8.84 6.71 13.59
N SER A 54 -9.65 7.66 13.13
CA SER A 54 -9.48 8.29 11.81
C SER A 54 -8.11 8.98 11.69
N LEU A 55 -7.71 9.71 12.73
CA LEU A 55 -6.40 10.36 12.78
C LEU A 55 -5.24 9.34 12.73
N ALA A 56 -5.36 8.23 13.47
CA ALA A 56 -4.37 7.16 13.44
C ALA A 56 -4.28 6.49 12.07
N HIS A 57 -5.41 6.25 11.39
CA HIS A 57 -5.41 5.72 10.02
C HIS A 57 -4.64 6.63 9.05
N ILE A 58 -4.92 7.93 9.10
CA ILE A 58 -4.24 8.95 8.30
C ILE A 58 -2.73 8.95 8.60
N TYR A 59 -2.37 8.93 9.87
CA TYR A 59 -0.97 8.90 10.31
C TYR A 59 -0.23 7.67 9.79
N HIS A 60 -0.78 6.46 9.98
CA HIS A 60 -0.16 5.22 9.52
C HIS A 60 -0.06 5.17 7.99
N PHE A 61 -1.06 5.69 7.29
CA PHE A 61 -1.02 5.82 5.83
C PHE A 61 0.12 6.75 5.37
N GLN A 62 0.27 7.92 6.01
CA GLN A 62 1.37 8.85 5.67
C GLN A 62 2.74 8.24 5.90
N ILE A 63 2.94 7.51 7.01
CA ILE A 63 4.20 6.80 7.27
C ILE A 63 4.46 5.78 6.15
N ARG A 64 3.46 4.97 5.78
CA ARG A 64 3.61 4.00 4.68
C ARG A 64 3.92 4.69 3.35
N LYS A 65 3.24 5.79 3.02
CA LYS A 65 3.51 6.59 1.80
C LYS A 65 4.92 7.18 1.83
N ALA A 66 5.38 7.73 2.94
CA ALA A 66 6.73 8.28 3.08
C ALA A 66 7.81 7.19 2.94
N LEU A 67 7.62 6.04 3.59
CA LEU A 67 8.50 4.87 3.48
C LEU A 67 8.54 4.33 2.05
N PHE A 68 7.39 4.22 1.41
CA PHE A 68 7.28 3.80 0.01
C PHE A 68 8.09 4.72 -0.91
N ASN A 69 7.87 6.04 -0.82
CA ASN A 69 8.61 7.00 -1.64
C ASN A 69 10.12 6.95 -1.38
N LYS A 70 10.53 6.81 -0.10
CA LYS A 70 11.93 6.63 0.25
C LYS A 70 12.54 5.44 -0.50
N LEU A 71 11.88 4.28 -0.49
CA LEU A 71 12.34 3.08 -1.20
C LEU A 71 12.39 3.25 -2.72
N ILE A 72 11.42 3.97 -3.28
CA ILE A 72 11.38 4.28 -4.71
C ILE A 72 12.55 5.19 -5.12
N HIS A 73 12.96 6.13 -4.29
CA HIS A 73 14.05 7.06 -4.61
C HIS A 73 15.44 6.55 -4.22
N GLU A 74 15.59 5.71 -3.20
CA GLU A 74 16.90 5.23 -2.74
C GLU A 74 17.48 4.16 -3.67
N THR A 75 18.66 4.42 -4.23
CA THR A 75 19.37 3.55 -5.19
C THR A 75 20.16 2.42 -4.51
N SER A 76 20.33 2.45 -3.18
CA SER A 76 21.16 1.48 -2.45
C SER A 76 20.42 0.94 -1.23
N THR A 77 20.08 -0.36 -1.25
CA THR A 77 19.51 -1.10 -0.13
C THR A 77 20.58 -1.55 0.86
N SER A 78 21.47 -0.66 1.31
CA SER A 78 22.41 -1.00 2.40
C SER A 78 21.71 -1.08 3.75
N ASP A 79 20.63 -0.32 3.92
CA ASP A 79 20.05 -0.06 5.25
C ASP A 79 18.84 -0.95 5.55
N PHE A 80 18.34 -1.70 4.56
CA PHE A 80 17.15 -2.54 4.70
C PHE A 80 17.49 -4.00 4.45
N ARG A 81 17.21 -4.85 5.45
CA ARG A 81 17.38 -6.30 5.35
C ARG A 81 16.04 -6.91 4.91
N PRO A 82 15.89 -7.29 3.63
CA PRO A 82 14.66 -7.93 3.16
C PRO A 82 14.44 -9.25 3.90
N THR A 83 13.18 -9.69 3.95
CA THR A 83 12.74 -10.92 4.64
C THR A 83 13.54 -12.15 4.18
N PHE A 84 14.16 -12.08 3.00
CA PHE A 84 14.90 -13.15 2.35
C PHE A 84 16.41 -12.91 2.17
N SER A 85 17.06 -12.06 2.97
CA SER A 85 18.49 -11.76 2.78
C SER A 85 19.43 -12.86 3.28
N GLU A 86 20.08 -13.55 2.35
CA GLU A 86 21.55 -13.75 2.37
C GLU A 86 22.21 -12.59 1.58
N THR A 87 23.46 -12.27 1.91
CA THR A 87 24.20 -11.02 1.61
C THR A 87 24.12 -10.49 0.16
N PRO A 88 23.96 -9.16 -0.05
CA PRO A 88 23.97 -8.56 -1.38
C PRO A 88 25.38 -8.16 -1.86
N SER A 89 25.79 -8.59 -3.06
CA SER A 89 26.85 -7.92 -3.82
C SER A 89 26.23 -6.92 -4.80
N GLN A 90 26.64 -5.66 -4.72
CA GLN A 90 26.15 -4.57 -5.57
C GLN A 90 26.57 -4.74 -7.04
N ASN A 91 25.63 -4.39 -7.91
CA ASN A 91 25.76 -4.07 -9.34
C ASN A 91 26.06 -5.23 -10.31
N VAL A 92 25.10 -5.41 -11.22
CA VAL A 92 24.94 -6.49 -12.23
C VAL A 92 24.54 -7.81 -11.61
N PHE A 93 23.24 -7.97 -11.32
CA PHE A 93 22.71 -9.31 -11.05
C PHE A 93 22.90 -10.17 -12.30
N ASN A 94 23.75 -11.18 -12.17
CA ASN A 94 23.82 -12.29 -13.11
C ASN A 94 22.40 -12.87 -13.27
N VAL A 95 22.03 -13.27 -14.48
CA VAL A 95 20.76 -13.98 -14.81
C VAL A 95 20.39 -15.01 -13.75
N THR A 96 21.40 -15.75 -13.25
CA THR A 96 21.23 -16.76 -12.20
C THR A 96 20.72 -16.18 -10.88
N GLU A 97 21.30 -15.08 -10.42
CA GLU A 97 20.91 -14.44 -9.17
C GLU A 97 19.53 -13.78 -9.29
N ARG A 98 19.27 -13.15 -10.44
CA ARG A 98 17.95 -12.57 -10.75
C ARG A 98 16.86 -13.62 -10.65
N ARG A 99 17.08 -14.77 -11.30
CA ARG A 99 16.19 -15.92 -11.26
C ARG A 99 15.97 -16.44 -9.83
N ALA A 100 17.06 -16.60 -9.06
CA ALA A 100 16.98 -17.11 -7.69
C ALA A 100 16.16 -16.17 -6.78
N ARG A 101 16.43 -14.86 -6.83
CA ARG A 101 15.71 -13.86 -6.04
C ARG A 101 14.23 -13.76 -6.44
N LEU A 102 13.93 -13.76 -7.74
CA LEU A 102 12.54 -13.78 -8.22
C LEU A 102 11.82 -15.07 -7.78
N SER A 103 12.47 -16.23 -7.86
CA SER A 103 11.91 -17.51 -7.42
C SER A 103 11.56 -17.47 -5.93
N MET A 104 12.44 -16.92 -5.11
CA MET A 104 12.24 -16.80 -3.66
C MET A 104 11.07 -15.87 -3.34
N PHE A 105 11.00 -14.72 -4.01
CA PHE A 105 9.89 -13.78 -3.88
C PHE A 105 8.55 -14.42 -4.28
N ILE A 106 8.48 -15.09 -5.43
CA ILE A 106 7.26 -15.79 -5.89
C ILE A 106 6.87 -16.88 -4.88
N SER A 107 7.82 -17.70 -4.42
CA SER A 107 7.50 -18.78 -3.47
C SER A 107 6.95 -18.27 -2.13
N THR A 108 7.38 -17.09 -1.70
CA THR A 108 6.93 -16.49 -0.43
C THR A 108 5.57 -15.81 -0.57
N TRP A 109 5.40 -15.03 -1.63
CA TRP A 109 4.28 -14.08 -1.74
C TRP A 109 3.19 -14.56 -2.69
N CYS A 110 3.48 -15.50 -3.60
CA CYS A 110 2.52 -16.10 -4.53
C CYS A 110 2.00 -17.46 -4.05
N GLY A 111 1.71 -17.58 -2.75
CA GLY A 111 1.11 -18.76 -2.12
C GLY A 111 -0.42 -18.69 -2.13
N LYS A 112 -1.09 -19.85 -2.01
CA LYS A 112 -2.57 -19.91 -1.92
C LYS A 112 -3.12 -19.13 -0.72
N GLU A 113 -2.37 -19.08 0.37
CA GLU A 113 -2.73 -18.32 1.58
C GLU A 113 -2.74 -16.81 1.35
N LYS A 114 -2.04 -16.32 0.32
CA LYS A 114 -1.93 -14.90 -0.02
C LYS A 114 -2.58 -14.62 -1.38
N SER A 115 -3.77 -15.19 -1.60
CA SER A 115 -4.48 -15.06 -2.89
C SER A 115 -4.84 -13.62 -3.23
N GLU A 116 -4.96 -12.74 -2.24
CA GLU A 116 -5.12 -11.29 -2.42
C GLU A 116 -3.99 -10.63 -3.21
N LEU A 117 -2.79 -11.23 -3.22
CA LEU A 117 -1.63 -10.74 -3.98
C LEU A 117 -1.58 -11.28 -5.40
N PHE A 118 -2.44 -12.23 -5.77
CA PHE A 118 -2.43 -12.79 -7.14
C PHE A 118 -2.61 -11.74 -8.23
N PRO A 119 -3.45 -10.69 -8.08
CA PRO A 119 -3.53 -9.61 -9.06
C PRO A 119 -2.16 -8.97 -9.35
N PHE A 120 -1.30 -8.76 -8.35
CA PHE A 120 0.04 -8.23 -8.55
C PHE A 120 0.91 -9.20 -9.38
N PHE A 121 0.91 -10.48 -9.05
CA PHE A 121 1.65 -11.50 -9.80
C PHE A 121 1.13 -11.71 -11.22
N HIS A 122 -0.17 -11.57 -11.44
CA HIS A 122 -0.72 -11.58 -12.79
C HIS A 122 -0.23 -10.37 -13.59
N GLY A 123 -0.21 -9.17 -12.99
CA GLY A 123 0.34 -7.98 -13.64
C GLY A 123 1.79 -8.19 -14.06
N LEU A 124 2.64 -8.62 -13.12
CA LEU A 124 4.05 -8.92 -13.38
C LEU A 124 4.24 -10.00 -14.46
N TYR A 125 3.48 -11.09 -14.40
CA TYR A 125 3.51 -12.13 -15.44
C TYR A 125 3.04 -11.59 -16.79
N GLY A 126 2.02 -10.73 -16.81
CA GLY A 126 1.51 -10.07 -18.01
C GLY A 126 2.56 -9.20 -18.69
N VAL A 127 3.32 -8.43 -17.91
CA VAL A 127 4.44 -7.62 -18.41
C VAL A 127 5.50 -8.49 -19.06
N LEU A 128 5.96 -9.54 -18.35
CA LEU A 128 6.93 -10.50 -18.89
C LEU A 128 6.41 -11.17 -20.17
N TYR A 129 5.14 -11.58 -20.15
CA TYR A 129 4.49 -12.18 -21.30
C TYR A 129 4.51 -11.22 -22.50
N ILE A 130 4.02 -9.99 -22.37
CA ILE A 130 3.98 -9.03 -23.47
C ILE A 130 5.41 -8.73 -23.96
N GLN A 131 6.36 -8.52 -23.05
CA GLN A 131 7.76 -8.25 -23.39
C GLN A 131 8.41 -9.43 -24.16
N SER A 132 8.01 -10.67 -23.88
CA SER A 132 8.50 -11.86 -24.59
C SER A 132 7.92 -12.01 -26.01
N GLN A 133 6.73 -11.45 -26.27
CA GLN A 133 6.00 -11.63 -27.53
C GLN A 133 6.47 -10.64 -28.60
N SER A 134 7.61 -10.97 -29.20
CA SER A 134 8.36 -10.17 -30.19
C SER A 134 7.66 -9.84 -31.53
N SER A 135 6.37 -10.13 -31.75
CA SER A 135 5.69 -9.81 -33.04
C SER A 135 4.20 -10.22 -33.08
N ARG A 136 3.79 -11.14 -32.21
CA ARG A 136 2.47 -11.79 -32.30
C ARG A 136 1.28 -10.88 -32.03
N MET A 137 1.47 -9.75 -31.35
CA MET A 137 0.37 -8.87 -30.96
C MET A 137 0.08 -7.76 -31.98
N GLY A 138 0.84 -7.67 -33.08
CA GLY A 138 0.57 -6.72 -34.17
C GLY A 138 0.62 -5.26 -33.75
N VAL A 139 1.30 -4.95 -32.63
CA VAL A 139 1.51 -3.59 -32.13
C VAL A 139 2.89 -3.08 -32.56
N ASP A 140 3.89 -3.95 -32.58
CA ASP A 140 5.28 -3.67 -32.97
C ASP A 140 6.06 -5.00 -33.15
N ASP A 141 7.26 -4.96 -33.72
CA ASP A 141 8.23 -6.07 -33.82
C ASP A 141 8.86 -6.45 -32.46
N GLY A 142 8.22 -6.07 -31.35
CA GLY A 142 8.67 -6.24 -29.97
C GLY A 142 9.93 -5.46 -29.61
N GLU A 143 10.28 -4.44 -30.42
CA GLU A 143 11.49 -3.65 -30.27
C GLU A 143 11.41 -2.66 -29.11
N HIS A 144 10.19 -2.35 -28.66
CA HIS A 144 9.98 -1.40 -27.58
C HIS A 144 9.78 -2.07 -26.22
N GLN A 145 10.08 -1.33 -25.16
CA GLN A 145 9.92 -1.74 -23.76
C GLN A 145 8.45 -1.66 -23.35
N VAL A 146 7.99 -2.64 -22.57
CA VAL A 146 6.64 -2.63 -21.98
C VAL A 146 6.63 -1.72 -20.75
N VAL A 147 5.56 -0.95 -20.60
CA VAL A 147 5.31 -0.10 -19.44
C VAL A 147 4.15 -0.69 -18.65
N TRP A 148 4.31 -0.77 -17.33
CA TRP A 148 3.31 -1.22 -16.38
C TRP A 148 2.96 -0.09 -15.41
N GLU A 149 1.74 0.42 -15.52
CA GLU A 149 1.22 1.43 -14.59
C GLU A 149 0.50 0.74 -13.43
N ILE A 150 0.96 1.06 -12.21
CA ILE A 150 0.48 0.44 -10.97
C ILE A 150 0.11 1.56 -10.00
N ASP A 151 -1.00 1.39 -9.27
CA ASP A 151 -1.35 2.25 -8.14
C ASP A 151 -0.43 1.92 -6.94
N ASP A 152 0.12 2.95 -6.29
CA ASP A 152 0.93 2.84 -5.08
C ASP A 152 0.18 2.11 -3.96
N ALA A 153 -1.15 2.19 -3.93
CA ALA A 153 -2.00 1.45 -2.99
C ALA A 153 -1.76 -0.07 -3.05
N VAL A 154 -1.38 -0.62 -4.22
CA VAL A 154 -1.03 -2.04 -4.36
C VAL A 154 0.14 -2.40 -3.45
N PHE A 155 1.14 -1.53 -3.32
CA PHE A 155 2.28 -1.76 -2.45
C PHE A 155 1.99 -1.39 -0.99
N GLN A 156 1.16 -0.38 -0.76
CA GLN A 156 0.93 0.17 0.58
C GLN A 156 -0.14 -0.59 1.38
N GLU A 157 -1.05 -1.29 0.71
CA GLU A 157 -2.19 -1.97 1.32
C GLU A 157 -2.16 -3.48 1.14
N SER A 158 -1.64 -3.98 0.00
CA SER A 158 -1.67 -5.41 -0.29
C SER A 158 -0.47 -6.09 0.37
N GLY A 159 -0.72 -6.99 1.35
CA GLY A 159 0.34 -7.83 1.95
C GLY A 159 1.26 -7.15 2.97
N GLY A 160 0.96 -5.90 3.36
CA GLY A 160 1.66 -5.17 4.42
C GLY A 160 3.07 -4.67 4.04
N SER A 161 3.77 -4.10 5.02
CA SER A 161 5.08 -3.47 4.80
C SER A 161 6.14 -4.45 4.30
N ALA A 162 6.15 -5.70 4.79
CA ALA A 162 7.10 -6.72 4.34
C ALA A 162 6.95 -7.01 2.84
N PHE A 163 5.72 -7.13 2.33
CA PHE A 163 5.48 -7.27 0.89
C PHE A 163 5.95 -6.03 0.13
N MET A 164 5.64 -4.82 0.61
CA MET A 164 6.08 -3.57 0.00
C MET A 164 7.60 -3.55 -0.23
N TYR A 165 8.39 -3.87 0.81
CA TYR A 165 9.85 -3.91 0.73
C TYR A 165 10.34 -4.92 -0.31
N ASP A 166 9.86 -6.16 -0.22
CA ASP A 166 10.31 -7.23 -1.11
C ASP A 166 9.87 -6.97 -2.56
N ALA A 167 8.66 -6.43 -2.78
CA ALA A 167 8.15 -6.11 -4.10
C ALA A 167 8.96 -4.98 -4.76
N ILE A 168 9.26 -3.89 -4.04
CA ILE A 168 10.08 -2.79 -4.57
C ILE A 168 11.50 -3.29 -4.84
N LEU A 169 12.09 -4.07 -3.94
CA LEU A 169 13.40 -4.69 -4.15
C LEU A 169 13.41 -5.54 -5.43
N ILE A 170 12.37 -6.34 -5.66
CA ILE A 170 12.29 -7.22 -6.82
C ILE A 170 12.11 -6.43 -8.11
N LEU A 171 11.17 -5.48 -8.15
CA LEU A 171 10.92 -4.70 -9.36
C LEU A 171 12.10 -3.78 -9.68
N LYS A 172 12.56 -2.99 -8.70
CA LYS A 172 13.58 -1.97 -8.91
C LYS A 172 14.99 -2.53 -8.97
N ASN A 173 15.38 -3.42 -8.04
CA ASN A 173 16.78 -3.80 -7.90
C ASN A 173 17.09 -5.13 -8.58
N VAL A 174 16.17 -6.10 -8.56
CA VAL A 174 16.41 -7.43 -9.16
C VAL A 174 16.07 -7.44 -10.65
N LEU A 175 14.88 -6.96 -11.00
CA LEU A 175 14.39 -6.86 -12.37
C LEU A 175 14.79 -5.55 -13.05
N ASN A 176 15.28 -4.55 -12.31
CA ASN A 176 15.77 -3.29 -12.87
C ASN A 176 14.73 -2.53 -13.71
N PHE A 177 13.48 -2.47 -13.24
CA PHE A 177 12.48 -1.58 -13.82
C PHE A 177 12.86 -0.12 -13.61
N ASP A 178 12.68 0.67 -14.66
CA ASP A 178 12.81 2.13 -14.59
C ASP A 178 11.47 2.72 -14.13
N ILE A 179 11.52 3.65 -13.18
CA ILE A 179 10.32 4.21 -12.55
C ILE A 179 10.13 5.64 -13.04
N HIS A 180 9.00 5.89 -13.69
CA HIS A 180 8.59 7.22 -14.14
C HIS A 180 7.39 7.69 -13.34
N THR A 181 7.55 8.82 -12.66
CA THR A 181 6.46 9.50 -11.94
C THR A 181 5.71 10.40 -12.91
N THR A 182 4.41 10.18 -13.06
CA THR A 182 3.51 11.01 -13.87
C THR A 182 2.96 12.23 -13.11
N TYR A 183 3.55 12.57 -11.95
CA TYR A 183 3.05 13.62 -11.04
C TYR A 183 3.58 15.01 -11.39
N ASN A 184 2.71 16.01 -11.26
CA ASN A 184 3.16 17.39 -11.07
C ASN A 184 3.69 17.51 -9.64
N ASP A 185 5.01 17.55 -9.47
CA ASP A 185 5.73 17.63 -8.17
C ASP A 185 5.25 18.75 -7.21
N ILE A 186 4.51 19.74 -7.73
CA ILE A 186 4.14 20.96 -7.01
C ILE A 186 2.97 20.73 -6.03
N GLU A 187 2.02 19.83 -6.32
CA GLU A 187 0.85 19.60 -5.44
C GLU A 187 1.12 18.61 -4.30
N ASP A 188 2.11 17.72 -4.44
CA ASP A 188 2.33 16.61 -3.49
C ASP A 188 3.35 16.95 -2.37
N GLN A 189 4.14 18.03 -2.49
CA GLN A 189 5.06 18.47 -1.43
C GLN A 189 4.35 18.78 -0.11
N ASP A 190 3.09 19.25 -0.16
CA ASP A 190 2.30 19.50 1.04
C ASP A 190 1.80 18.22 1.72
N ILE A 191 1.77 17.07 1.03
CA ILE A 191 1.41 15.76 1.62
C ILE A 191 2.56 15.21 2.49
N TYR A 192 3.81 15.59 2.21
CA TYR A 192 4.99 15.16 2.96
C TYR A 192 5.34 16.09 4.13
N ARG A 193 4.61 17.19 4.33
CA ARG A 193 4.72 17.91 5.59
C ARG A 193 4.26 16.95 6.69
N PRO A 194 5.09 16.62 7.69
CA PRO A 194 4.61 15.85 8.82
C PRO A 194 3.39 16.58 9.35
N ILE A 195 2.28 15.86 9.58
CA ILE A 195 1.16 16.44 10.31
C ILE A 195 1.74 16.78 11.68
N ILE A 196 2.16 18.02 11.85
CA ILE A 196 2.37 18.59 13.17
C ILE A 196 0.96 18.75 13.70
N ILE A 197 0.52 17.78 14.49
CA ILE A 197 -0.74 17.89 15.21
C ILE A 197 -0.52 18.94 16.31
N GLN A 198 -0.62 20.22 15.93
CA GLN A 198 -0.72 21.31 16.87
C GLN A 198 -2.14 21.28 17.44
N TRP A 199 -2.28 20.59 18.57
CA TRP A 199 -3.48 20.70 19.39
C TRP A 199 -3.52 22.13 19.93
N LEU A 200 -4.28 23.01 19.27
CA LEU A 200 -4.45 24.39 19.69
C LEU A 200 -5.29 24.44 20.99
N PRO A 201 -4.78 25.02 22.09
CA PRO A 201 -5.59 25.26 23.27
C PRO A 201 -6.53 26.42 22.98
N ARG A 202 -7.80 26.14 22.66
CA ARG A 202 -8.83 27.19 22.66
C ARG A 202 -9.47 27.28 24.03
N ILE A 203 -9.12 28.33 24.77
CA ILE A 203 -9.86 28.77 25.95
C ILE A 203 -11.23 29.27 25.47
N THR A 204 -12.22 28.38 25.43
CA THR A 204 -13.62 28.80 25.41
C THR A 204 -14.22 28.54 26.77
N HIS A 205 -14.45 29.63 27.50
CA HIS A 205 -15.22 29.65 28.74
C HIS A 205 -16.56 28.92 28.54
N PRO A 206 -16.88 27.88 29.33
CA PRO A 206 -18.22 27.31 29.32
C PRO A 206 -19.16 28.25 30.09
N SER A 207 -19.91 29.09 29.38
CA SER A 207 -21.09 29.76 29.91
C SER A 207 -22.27 28.79 29.93
N GLN A 208 -22.22 27.79 30.82
CA GLN A 208 -23.42 27.03 31.22
C GLN A 208 -23.22 26.46 32.63
N PRO A 209 -24.00 26.90 33.63
CA PRO A 209 -23.92 26.35 34.98
C PRO A 209 -24.69 25.01 35.02
N LEU A 210 -23.98 23.91 35.28
CA LEU A 210 -24.57 22.64 35.67
C LEU A 210 -24.43 22.45 37.19
N ALA A 211 -25.52 21.99 37.79
CA ALA A 211 -25.75 21.82 39.22
C ALA A 211 -24.68 20.93 39.91
N PRO A 212 -24.46 21.10 41.23
CA PRO A 212 -23.48 20.34 41.98
C PRO A 212 -24.00 18.92 42.23
N PHE A 213 -23.26 17.91 41.77
CA PHE A 213 -23.48 16.52 42.19
C PHE A 213 -22.49 16.15 43.28
N SER A 214 -23.03 15.98 44.48
CA SER A 214 -22.37 15.38 45.63
C SER A 214 -22.55 13.86 45.60
N HIS A 215 -21.52 13.16 46.06
CA HIS A 215 -21.47 11.74 46.47
C HIS A 215 -21.17 10.66 45.42
N LEU A 216 -20.04 10.00 45.67
CA LEU A 216 -19.65 8.66 45.26
C LEU A 216 -20.49 7.65 46.07
N PRO A 217 -21.10 6.61 45.48
CA PRO A 217 -21.57 5.48 46.26
C PRO A 217 -20.44 4.49 46.50
N ASP A 218 -20.28 4.14 47.77
CA ASP A 218 -19.50 3.02 48.27
C ASP A 218 -20.13 1.71 47.81
N VAL A 219 -19.32 0.78 47.29
CA VAL A 219 -19.79 -0.48 46.70
C VAL A 219 -19.67 -1.59 47.72
N THR A 220 -20.80 -2.09 48.22
CA THR A 220 -20.88 -3.39 48.88
C THR A 220 -22.13 -4.13 48.42
N GLY A 221 -21.94 -5.32 47.83
CA GLY A 221 -22.92 -6.42 47.90
C GLY A 221 -23.84 -6.68 46.70
N GLN A 222 -23.51 -7.75 45.97
CA GLN A 222 -24.38 -8.84 45.46
C GLN A 222 -25.66 -8.55 44.64
N GLY A 223 -25.73 -9.18 43.45
CA GLY A 223 -26.99 -9.56 42.81
C GLY A 223 -26.88 -9.84 41.32
N VAL A 224 -26.71 -11.11 40.94
CA VAL A 224 -26.93 -11.62 39.57
C VAL A 224 -28.44 -11.77 39.34
N PRO A 225 -28.97 -11.39 38.17
CA PRO A 225 -29.56 -12.41 37.29
C PRO A 225 -29.23 -12.23 35.79
N SER A 226 -29.03 -13.38 35.16
CA SER A 226 -28.84 -13.65 33.73
C SER A 226 -30.08 -13.38 32.88
N HIS A 227 -29.92 -12.78 31.69
CA HIS A 227 -30.55 -13.23 30.44
C HIS A 227 -29.86 -12.60 29.20
N PRO A 228 -29.80 -13.30 28.04
CA PRO A 228 -28.95 -12.95 26.92
C PRO A 228 -29.68 -12.09 25.88
N MET A 229 -29.09 -10.96 25.50
CA MET A 229 -29.41 -10.26 24.26
C MET A 229 -28.18 -10.35 23.34
N ASN A 230 -28.16 -11.41 22.53
CA ASN A 230 -27.36 -11.48 21.33
C ASN A 230 -28.02 -10.60 20.28
N SER A 231 -27.46 -9.44 19.97
CA SER A 231 -27.43 -8.84 18.61
C SER A 231 -26.83 -7.43 18.70
N LEU A 232 -26.01 -7.08 17.70
CA LEU A 232 -25.43 -5.77 17.39
C LEU A 232 -24.20 -5.36 18.19
N CYS A 233 -23.03 -5.71 17.66
CA CYS A 233 -22.06 -4.75 17.12
C CYS A 233 -20.86 -5.53 16.57
N ASN A 234 -20.85 -5.76 15.26
CA ASN A 234 -19.63 -6.14 14.55
C ASN A 234 -18.68 -4.94 14.59
N HIS A 235 -17.88 -4.84 15.65
CA HIS A 235 -16.75 -3.94 15.68
C HIS A 235 -15.62 -4.59 14.89
N SER A 236 -15.31 -4.04 13.73
CA SER A 236 -14.07 -4.31 13.01
C SER A 236 -12.91 -4.10 13.98
N SER A 237 -12.30 -5.19 14.42
CA SER A 237 -10.99 -5.15 15.08
C SER A 237 -10.01 -4.40 14.16
N PRO A 238 -8.97 -3.73 14.71
CA PRO A 238 -7.86 -3.30 13.88
C PRO A 238 -7.38 -4.53 13.09
N SER A 239 -7.30 -4.40 11.76
CA SER A 239 -6.82 -5.48 10.90
C SER A 239 -5.55 -6.08 11.51
N THR A 240 -5.61 -7.38 11.77
CA THR A 240 -4.50 -8.18 12.30
C THR A 240 -3.35 -8.34 11.30
N ASP A 241 -3.42 -7.73 10.12
CA ASP A 241 -2.43 -7.89 9.05
C ASP A 241 -1.17 -7.03 9.26
N ASN A 242 -1.09 -6.26 10.36
CA ASN A 242 0.11 -5.51 10.75
C ASN A 242 1.03 -6.28 11.73
N GLN A 243 0.77 -7.56 12.02
CA GLN A 243 1.51 -8.36 13.02
C GLN A 243 3.01 -8.56 12.75
N LEU A 244 3.55 -8.08 11.63
CA LEU A 244 4.99 -8.16 11.30
C LEU A 244 5.61 -6.80 10.96
N LEU A 245 5.14 -5.70 11.56
CA LEU A 245 6.05 -4.58 11.81
C LEU A 245 6.97 -4.97 12.96
N PHE A 246 8.14 -5.51 12.63
CA PHE A 246 9.29 -5.45 13.54
C PHE A 246 9.40 -4.00 14.01
N GLU A 247 9.40 -3.77 15.33
CA GLU A 247 10.02 -2.55 15.84
C GLU A 247 11.45 -2.57 15.34
N ASP A 248 11.74 -1.76 14.33
CA ASP A 248 13.09 -1.58 13.84
C ASP A 248 13.82 -0.67 14.85
N PRO A 249 14.77 -1.18 15.65
CA PRO A 249 15.57 -0.34 16.54
C PRO A 249 16.38 0.72 15.76
N HIS A 250 16.51 0.56 14.43
CA HIS A 250 17.25 1.41 13.51
C HIS A 250 16.38 2.18 12.50
N ALA A 251 15.08 2.36 12.77
CA ALA A 251 14.29 3.33 12.02
C ALA A 251 15.09 4.67 11.92
N PRO A 252 15.33 5.19 10.70
CA PRO A 252 16.27 6.29 10.46
C PRO A 252 16.04 7.41 11.46
N GLU A 253 17.12 8.02 11.99
CA GLU A 253 17.00 9.16 12.89
C GLU A 253 16.09 10.26 12.33
N MET A 254 15.99 10.43 11.00
CA MET A 254 15.01 11.33 10.37
C MET A 254 13.53 10.94 10.59
N ILE A 255 13.19 9.66 10.65
CA ILE A 255 11.82 9.20 10.97
C ILE A 255 11.58 9.34 12.48
N LYS A 256 12.57 9.05 13.33
CA LYS A 256 12.49 9.37 14.76
C LYS A 256 12.31 10.88 14.99
N LEU A 257 13.10 11.75 14.36
CA LEU A 257 13.06 13.21 14.53
C LEU A 257 11.83 13.88 13.88
N ASN A 258 11.34 13.42 12.72
CA ASN A 258 10.13 13.97 12.10
C ASN A 258 8.82 13.36 12.63
N CYS A 259 8.86 12.23 13.32
CA CYS A 259 7.68 11.60 13.93
C CYS A 259 7.65 11.69 15.47
N GLN A 260 8.66 12.26 16.14
CA GLN A 260 8.73 12.34 17.61
C GLN A 260 7.86 13.42 18.28
N HIS A 261 7.04 14.14 17.53
CA HIS A 261 6.25 15.22 18.11
C HIS A 261 4.75 15.09 17.84
N VAL A 262 4.17 13.97 18.27
CA VAL A 262 2.76 14.00 18.70
C VAL A 262 2.74 14.59 20.11
N PHE A 263 2.79 15.92 20.21
CA PHE A 263 2.57 16.60 21.49
C PHE A 263 1.10 16.45 21.87
N ILE A 264 0.79 15.58 22.83
CA ILE A 264 -0.58 15.44 23.35
C ILE A 264 -0.80 16.55 24.37
N ASP A 265 -1.33 17.70 23.93
CA ASP A 265 -1.86 18.69 24.88
C ASP A 265 -3.30 18.29 25.27
N SER A 266 -3.59 18.28 26.57
CA SER A 266 -4.82 17.76 27.17
C SER A 266 -6.04 18.67 26.97
N ALA A 267 -5.93 19.70 26.13
CA ALA A 267 -6.92 20.73 25.90
C ALA A 267 -7.99 20.35 24.84
N GLY A 268 -8.53 19.12 24.92
CA GLY A 268 -9.73 18.71 24.19
C GLY A 268 -9.55 18.47 22.69
N ILE A 269 -10.12 17.36 22.21
CA ILE A 269 -10.30 17.10 20.78
C ILE A 269 -11.41 18.03 20.28
N TYR A 270 -11.03 19.18 19.75
CA TYR A 270 -11.77 19.81 18.67
C TYR A 270 -10.85 19.76 17.48
N THR A 271 -11.09 18.78 16.61
CA THR A 271 -10.60 18.84 15.23
C THR A 271 -11.01 20.22 14.70
N SER A 272 -10.04 21.02 14.27
CA SER A 272 -10.31 22.09 13.32
C SER A 272 -11.10 21.44 12.19
N ASN A 273 -12.42 21.68 12.16
CA ASN A 273 -13.44 21.11 11.28
C ASN A 273 -13.27 19.62 10.88
N ASP A 274 -14.23 18.76 11.23
CA ASP A 274 -14.34 17.40 10.67
C ASP A 274 -14.23 17.38 9.12
N GLY A 275 -14.57 18.50 8.47
CA GLY A 275 -14.34 18.73 7.04
C GLY A 275 -12.87 18.77 6.60
N GLU A 276 -11.93 19.30 7.39
CA GLU A 276 -10.50 19.31 7.03
C GLU A 276 -9.90 17.90 7.06
N LEU A 277 -10.28 17.09 8.04
CA LEU A 277 -9.86 15.70 8.14
C LEU A 277 -10.41 14.86 6.98
N ALA A 278 -11.69 15.04 6.65
CA ALA A 278 -12.32 14.39 5.50
C ALA A 278 -11.68 14.82 4.16
N VAL A 279 -11.33 16.11 4.02
CA VAL A 279 -10.59 16.61 2.84
C VAL A 279 -9.20 15.99 2.78
N LEU A 280 -8.49 15.88 3.91
CA LEU A 280 -7.17 15.26 3.96
C LEU A 280 -7.24 13.76 3.64
N GLU A 281 -8.20 13.04 4.19
CA GLU A 281 -8.47 11.63 3.88
C GLU A 281 -8.77 11.46 2.39
N THR A 282 -9.61 12.31 1.81
CA THR A 282 -9.92 12.29 0.37
C THR A 282 -8.68 12.57 -0.48
N LYS A 283 -7.81 13.49 -0.05
CA LYS A 283 -6.55 13.79 -0.73
C LYS A 283 -5.56 12.62 -0.64
N LEU A 284 -5.46 11.97 0.51
CA LEU A 284 -4.56 10.84 0.75
C LEU A 284 -5.03 9.58 0.02
N ASN A 285 -6.34 9.34 -0.04
CA ASN A 285 -6.94 8.21 -0.75
C ASN A 285 -7.02 8.43 -2.27
N LYS A 286 -6.48 9.53 -2.79
CA LYS A 286 -6.42 9.77 -4.23
C LYS A 286 -5.51 8.70 -4.86
N PRO A 287 -6.01 7.92 -5.84
CA PRO A 287 -5.23 6.89 -6.53
C PRO A 287 -3.90 7.43 -7.03
N CYS A 288 -2.81 6.72 -6.72
CA CYS A 288 -1.47 7.22 -6.99
C CYS A 288 -0.73 6.31 -7.98
N PHE A 289 -0.80 6.58 -9.28
CA PHE A 289 -0.26 5.69 -10.30
C PHE A 289 1.19 6.03 -10.69
N ARG A 290 2.03 5.00 -10.80
CA ARG A 290 3.40 5.10 -11.33
C ARG A 290 3.61 4.18 -12.50
N SER A 291 4.40 4.66 -13.46
CA SER A 291 4.79 3.88 -14.62
C SER A 291 6.10 3.15 -14.34
N TRP A 292 6.08 1.83 -14.44
CA TRP A 292 7.22 0.94 -14.30
C TRP A 292 7.58 0.42 -15.69
N GLU A 293 8.67 0.93 -16.26
CA GLU A 293 9.15 0.53 -17.56
C GLU A 293 10.09 -0.66 -17.46
N PHE A 294 9.80 -1.70 -18.23
CA PHE A 294 10.58 -2.93 -18.24
C PHE A 294 11.97 -2.68 -18.81
N PRO A 295 13.06 -3.17 -18.21
CA PRO A 295 14.44 -2.90 -18.66
C PRO A 295 14.72 -3.31 -20.10
N SER A 296 15.53 -2.51 -20.77
CA SER A 296 16.00 -2.77 -22.14
C SER A 296 16.99 -3.94 -22.23
N ALA A 297 17.74 -4.20 -21.14
CA ALA A 297 18.85 -5.15 -21.08
C ALA A 297 18.44 -6.63 -20.94
N ILE A 298 17.21 -6.92 -20.51
CA ILE A 298 16.75 -8.30 -20.32
C ILE A 298 16.26 -8.87 -21.66
N GLY A 299 16.91 -9.93 -22.11
CA GLY A 299 16.59 -10.63 -23.36
C GLY A 299 15.43 -11.61 -23.22
N ASN A 300 14.82 -11.99 -24.35
CA ASN A 300 13.68 -12.91 -24.39
C ASN A 300 13.97 -14.29 -23.79
N GLU A 301 15.18 -14.80 -23.97
CA GLU A 301 15.60 -16.09 -23.39
C GLU A 301 15.49 -16.07 -21.87
N GLU A 302 15.99 -15.00 -21.25
CA GLU A 302 15.90 -14.81 -19.80
C GLU A 302 14.46 -14.56 -19.36
N ILE A 303 13.68 -13.75 -20.10
CA ILE A 303 12.27 -13.50 -19.77
C ILE A 303 11.49 -14.82 -19.69
N LEU A 304 11.68 -15.73 -20.64
CA LEU A 304 11.01 -17.03 -20.62
C LEU A 304 11.44 -17.89 -19.42
N ASP A 305 12.71 -17.85 -19.03
CA ASP A 305 13.19 -18.53 -17.82
C ASP A 305 12.54 -17.92 -16.55
N LEU A 306 12.46 -16.59 -16.45
CA LEU A 306 11.77 -15.91 -15.34
C LEU A 306 10.27 -16.24 -15.30
N MET A 307 9.61 -16.32 -16.47
CA MET A 307 8.20 -16.70 -16.56
C MET A 307 7.96 -18.15 -16.11
N SER A 308 8.93 -19.04 -16.26
CA SER A 308 8.83 -20.44 -15.83
C SER A 308 8.72 -20.62 -14.31
N LEU A 309 9.09 -19.59 -13.54
CA LEU A 309 9.02 -19.59 -12.08
C LEU A 309 7.60 -19.43 -11.54
N PHE A 310 6.67 -18.91 -12.35
CA PHE A 310 5.32 -18.61 -11.89
C PHE A 310 4.48 -19.89 -11.74
N PRO A 311 3.71 -20.04 -10.64
CA PRO A 311 2.85 -21.18 -10.46
C PRO A 311 1.75 -21.21 -11.53
N ARG A 312 1.23 -22.41 -11.82
CA ARG A 312 0.20 -22.62 -12.86
C ARG A 312 -1.03 -21.73 -12.69
N VAL A 313 -1.42 -21.41 -11.46
CA VAL A 313 -2.55 -20.50 -11.19
C VAL A 313 -2.35 -19.10 -11.78
N ILE A 314 -1.10 -18.63 -11.88
CA ILE A 314 -0.77 -17.35 -12.49
C ILE A 314 -0.63 -17.50 -14.01
N SER A 315 0.11 -18.51 -14.47
CA SER A 315 0.46 -18.68 -15.88
C SER A 315 -0.67 -19.23 -16.77
N GLN A 316 -1.69 -19.88 -16.20
CA GLN A 316 -2.84 -20.38 -16.94
C GLN A 316 -3.95 -19.35 -17.15
N LYS A 317 -3.85 -18.15 -16.55
CA LYS A 317 -4.85 -17.11 -16.80
C LYS A 317 -4.88 -16.72 -18.28
N PRO A 318 -6.03 -16.26 -18.80
CA PRO A 318 -6.12 -15.71 -20.15
C PRO A 318 -5.03 -14.66 -20.35
N LYS A 319 -4.36 -14.70 -21.50
CA LYS A 319 -3.29 -13.76 -21.82
C LYS A 319 -3.83 -12.34 -21.92
N PRO A 320 -3.04 -11.30 -21.59
CA PRO A 320 -3.48 -9.92 -21.69
C PRO A 320 -3.92 -9.62 -23.13
N HIS A 321 -5.14 -9.10 -23.28
CA HIS A 321 -5.69 -8.69 -24.56
C HIS A 321 -5.60 -7.16 -24.67
N PHE A 322 -4.95 -6.69 -25.73
CA PHE A 322 -4.85 -5.27 -26.02
C PHE A 322 -6.18 -4.73 -26.52
N VAL A 323 -6.73 -3.74 -25.82
CA VAL A 323 -7.92 -3.01 -26.22
C VAL A 323 -7.48 -1.62 -26.66
N GLN A 324 -8.01 -1.15 -27.79
CA GLN A 324 -7.87 0.25 -28.16
C GLN A 324 -8.87 1.03 -27.31
N LEU A 325 -8.36 1.81 -26.36
CA LEU A 325 -9.21 2.68 -25.56
C LEU A 325 -9.54 3.92 -26.39
N ASP A 326 -10.83 4.24 -26.48
CA ASP A 326 -11.27 5.47 -27.11
C ASP A 326 -10.99 6.64 -26.14
N PRO A 327 -10.28 7.71 -26.55
CA PRO A 327 -10.00 8.85 -25.67
C PRO A 327 -11.27 9.49 -25.06
N GLU A 328 -12.40 9.42 -25.76
CA GLU A 328 -13.70 9.91 -25.25
C GLU A 328 -14.34 8.94 -24.24
N ALA A 329 -14.22 7.62 -24.43
CA ALA A 329 -14.70 6.64 -23.44
C ALA A 329 -13.86 6.67 -22.15
N ILE A 330 -12.59 7.04 -22.26
CA ILE A 330 -11.73 7.38 -21.12
C ILE A 330 -12.28 8.60 -20.38
N ALA A 331 -12.77 9.62 -21.10
CA ALA A 331 -13.33 10.84 -20.51
C ALA A 331 -14.70 10.62 -19.85
N ASP A 332 -15.56 9.77 -20.41
CA ASP A 332 -16.85 9.45 -19.80
C ASP A 332 -16.70 8.58 -18.53
N GLN A 333 -15.64 7.77 -18.43
CA GLN A 333 -15.24 7.13 -17.18
C GLN A 333 -14.69 8.13 -16.14
N GLN A 334 -14.35 9.37 -16.51
CA GLN A 334 -13.92 10.41 -15.56
C GLN A 334 -15.09 10.96 -14.71
N TYR A 335 -16.34 10.83 -15.15
CA TYR A 335 -17.51 11.43 -14.45
C TYR A 335 -18.08 10.60 -13.29
N HIS A 336 -17.58 9.38 -13.05
CA HIS A 336 -17.94 8.57 -11.87
C HIS A 336 -16.94 8.66 -10.71
N GLY A 337 -16.19 9.76 -10.66
CA GLY A 337 -15.67 10.31 -9.41
C GLY A 337 -14.22 9.97 -9.12
N HIS A 338 -13.67 8.82 -9.53
CA HIS A 338 -12.29 8.45 -9.21
C HIS A 338 -11.61 7.72 -10.37
N THR A 339 -10.81 8.42 -11.20
CA THR A 339 -9.70 7.79 -11.96
C THR A 339 -8.71 8.78 -12.59
N PRO A 340 -7.47 8.33 -12.86
CA PRO A 340 -6.26 9.16 -12.98
C PRO A 340 -6.08 9.82 -14.35
N ASN A 341 -5.23 10.85 -14.35
CA ASN A 341 -4.71 11.52 -15.53
C ASN A 341 -3.94 10.50 -16.39
N ILE A 342 -4.58 9.93 -17.42
CA ILE A 342 -3.89 9.07 -18.38
C ILE A 342 -2.82 9.95 -19.03
N SER A 343 -1.55 9.57 -18.88
CA SER A 343 -0.48 10.27 -19.59
C SER A 343 -0.83 10.27 -21.07
N TYR A 344 -0.71 11.42 -21.74
CA TYR A 344 -1.07 11.57 -23.16
C TYR A 344 -0.43 10.52 -24.08
N GLN A 345 0.64 9.86 -23.63
CA GLN A 345 1.28 8.72 -24.28
C GLN A 345 0.40 7.47 -24.37
N ALA A 346 -0.34 7.12 -23.32
CA ALA A 346 -1.17 5.91 -23.29
C ALA A 346 -2.46 6.05 -24.12
N ALA A 347 -2.99 7.26 -24.29
CA ALA A 347 -4.25 7.52 -25.01
C ALA A 347 -4.19 7.22 -26.52
N SER A 348 -2.99 7.16 -27.11
CA SER A 348 -2.80 6.79 -28.52
C SER A 348 -2.40 5.31 -28.73
N GLN A 349 -2.11 4.60 -27.65
CA GLN A 349 -1.58 3.24 -27.69
C GLN A 349 -2.64 2.23 -27.27
N LYS A 350 -2.53 1.00 -27.78
CA LYS A 350 -3.35 -0.11 -27.30
C LYS A 350 -2.93 -0.44 -25.87
N VAL A 351 -3.89 -0.45 -24.95
CA VAL A 351 -3.68 -0.72 -23.53
C VAL A 351 -4.30 -2.08 -23.17
N ALA A 352 -3.62 -2.86 -22.34
CA ALA A 352 -4.16 -4.07 -21.75
C ALA A 352 -4.37 -3.83 -20.24
N ILE A 353 -5.55 -4.14 -19.73
CA ILE A 353 -5.82 -4.17 -18.28
C ILE A 353 -5.58 -5.59 -17.81
N PHE A 354 -4.58 -5.81 -16.95
CA PHE A 354 -4.20 -7.15 -16.52
C PHE A 354 -3.58 -7.16 -15.12
N GLY A 355 -4.15 -7.96 -14.22
CA GLY A 355 -3.72 -7.99 -12.83
C GLY A 355 -4.00 -6.66 -12.10
N THR A 356 -3.03 -6.17 -11.33
CA THR A 356 -3.07 -4.81 -10.78
C THR A 356 -2.50 -3.83 -11.79
N GLY A 357 -3.38 -3.03 -12.41
CA GLY A 357 -2.98 -1.90 -13.24
C GLY A 357 -3.10 -2.11 -14.74
N ARG A 358 -2.34 -1.32 -15.49
CA ARG A 358 -2.46 -1.18 -16.96
C ARG A 358 -1.10 -1.41 -17.60
N ILE A 359 -1.10 -2.05 -18.76
CA ILE A 359 0.11 -2.42 -19.47
C ILE A 359 0.01 -1.93 -20.92
N TRP A 360 1.07 -1.30 -21.42
CA TRP A 360 1.18 -0.89 -22.82
C TRP A 360 2.62 -1.02 -23.33
N VAL A 361 2.79 -0.87 -24.63
CA VAL A 361 4.11 -0.87 -25.27
C VAL A 361 4.61 0.57 -25.32
N GLY A 362 5.70 0.86 -24.61
CA GLY A 362 6.32 2.19 -24.54
C GLY A 362 6.99 2.62 -25.84
N LEU A 363 7.68 3.76 -25.80
CA LEU A 363 8.39 4.34 -26.94
C LEU A 363 9.90 4.05 -26.91
N ASN A 364 10.43 3.58 -25.78
CA ASN A 364 11.85 3.31 -25.66
C ASN A 364 12.19 1.95 -26.26
N LYS A 365 13.32 1.90 -26.97
CA LYS A 365 13.79 0.68 -27.62
C LYS A 365 14.60 -0.19 -26.69
N ARG A 366 14.47 -1.50 -26.85
CA ARG A 366 15.28 -2.51 -26.17
C ARG A 366 16.72 -2.50 -26.67
N SER A 367 17.64 -2.96 -25.83
CA SER A 367 19.06 -2.98 -26.17
C SER A 367 19.37 -3.98 -27.28
N ALA A 368 20.50 -3.81 -27.97
CA ALA A 368 20.98 -4.83 -28.90
C ALA A 368 21.08 -6.20 -28.19
N GLY A 369 20.70 -7.27 -28.90
CA GLY A 369 20.70 -8.63 -28.35
C GLY A 369 19.43 -9.05 -27.61
N TRP A 370 18.43 -8.18 -27.45
CA TRP A 370 17.18 -8.49 -26.74
C TRP A 370 16.42 -9.71 -27.30
N LYS A 371 16.52 -9.93 -28.62
CA LYS A 371 15.88 -11.07 -29.31
C LYS A 371 16.53 -12.42 -28.94
N GLY A 372 17.59 -12.42 -28.14
CA GLY A 372 18.32 -13.61 -27.70
C GLY A 372 19.37 -14.09 -28.71
N SER A 373 20.00 -15.21 -28.37
CA SER A 373 21.00 -15.86 -29.23
C SER A 373 20.37 -16.35 -30.55
N TRP A 374 21.20 -16.52 -31.59
CA TRP A 374 20.74 -17.10 -32.86
C TRP A 374 20.14 -18.50 -32.66
N TRP A 375 20.73 -19.31 -31.78
CA TRP A 375 20.22 -20.63 -31.45
C TRP A 375 18.86 -20.60 -30.75
N PHE A 376 18.67 -19.68 -29.80
CA PHE A 376 17.39 -19.45 -29.14
C PHE A 376 16.30 -19.11 -30.16
N ARG A 377 16.61 -18.19 -31.09
CA ARG A 377 15.69 -17.80 -32.17
C ARG A 377 15.35 -18.97 -33.10
N PHE A 378 16.35 -19.78 -33.46
CA PHE A 378 16.15 -20.97 -34.28
C PHE A 378 15.23 -21.97 -33.57
N LYS A 379 15.47 -22.26 -32.29
CA LYS A 379 14.59 -23.12 -31.49
C LYS A 379 13.16 -22.58 -31.42
N HIS A 380 12.99 -21.28 -31.18
CA HIS A 380 11.67 -20.66 -31.09
C HIS A 380 10.93 -20.68 -32.43
N TRP A 381 11.64 -20.42 -33.53
CA TRP A 381 11.11 -20.58 -34.89
C TRP A 381 10.70 -22.03 -35.18
N TRP A 382 11.53 -23.00 -34.78
CA TRP A 382 11.24 -24.43 -34.94
C TRP A 382 10.00 -24.84 -34.14
N CYS A 383 9.93 -24.50 -32.85
CA CYS A 383 8.75 -24.80 -32.03
C CYS A 383 7.48 -24.17 -32.61
N TRP A 384 7.58 -22.98 -33.20
CA TRP A 384 6.47 -22.34 -33.91
C TRP A 384 6.06 -23.12 -35.17
N LEU A 385 7.01 -23.52 -36.00
CA LEU A 385 6.75 -24.26 -37.25
C LEU A 385 6.01 -25.59 -36.99
N PHE A 386 6.26 -26.22 -35.84
CA PHE A 386 5.66 -27.51 -35.46
C PHE A 386 4.55 -27.42 -34.41
N GLY A 387 4.12 -26.21 -34.02
CA GLY A 387 3.01 -26.04 -33.08
C GLY A 387 3.27 -26.57 -31.66
N LEU A 388 4.54 -26.59 -31.22
CA LEU A 388 4.96 -27.10 -29.91
C LEU A 388 4.87 -26.06 -28.78
N VAL A 389 4.16 -24.94 -28.99
CA VAL A 389 4.09 -23.78 -28.07
C VAL A 389 2.66 -23.49 -27.64
#